data_AF-A0A963WMS8-F1
#
_entry.id   AF-A0A963WMS8-F1
#
_cell.length_a   1.000
_cell.length_b   1.000
_cell.length_c   1.000
_cell.angle_alpha   90.00
_cell.angle_beta   90.00
_cell.angle_gamma   90.00
#
_symmetry.space_group_name_H-M   'P 1'
#
loop_
_entity.id
_entity.type
_entity.pdbx_description
1 polymer ?
#
loop_
_entity_poly.entity_id
_entity_poly.type
_entity_poly.pdbx_seq_one_letter_code
_entity_poly.pdbx_strand_id
1 'polypeptide(L)'
;MASSDFIRQLEGYGLATVEIHYFMPDHPSLLQQFVLQQYDVAPRFPVLRDFLDYWRREIEAAIHSVRVAHKHLIGPSEWRAVNGVISLH
;
A
#
# COMPACT_ATOMS: atom_id res chain seq x y z
N MET A 1 2.16 -25.67 9.87
CA MET A 1 1.94 -24.44 10.65
C MET A 1 1.28 -23.42 9.73
N ALA A 2 0.31 -22.64 10.21
CA ALA A 2 -0.29 -21.58 9.39
C ALA A 2 0.76 -20.51 9.06
N SER A 3 0.66 -19.85 7.89
CA SER A 3 1.57 -18.76 7.52
C SER A 3 1.34 -17.55 8.45
N SER A 4 2.39 -16.78 8.71
CA SER A 4 2.32 -15.53 9.50
C SER A 4 1.25 -14.57 8.98
N ASP A 5 1.11 -14.51 7.65
CA ASP A 5 0.17 -13.66 6.96
C ASP A 5 -1.28 -14.09 7.20
N PHE A 6 -1.53 -15.41 7.23
CA PHE A 6 -2.83 -15.95 7.57
C PHE A 6 -3.21 -15.62 9.02
N ILE A 7 -2.24 -15.69 9.94
CA ILE A 7 -2.46 -15.30 11.35
C ILE A 7 -2.84 -13.82 11.43
N ARG A 8 -2.11 -12.93 10.74
CA ARG A 8 -2.45 -11.49 10.68
C ARG A 8 -3.85 -11.24 10.12
N GLN A 9 -4.26 -12.00 9.10
CA GLN A 9 -5.62 -11.90 8.57
C GLN A 9 -6.67 -12.24 9.63
N LEU A 10 -6.47 -13.32 10.40
CA LEU A 10 -7.37 -13.68 11.52
C LEU A 10 -7.40 -12.62 12.62
N GLU A 11 -6.33 -11.85 12.81
CA GLU A 11 -6.26 -10.72 13.74
C GLU A 11 -6.92 -9.44 13.22
N GLY A 12 -7.52 -9.48 12.01
CA GLY A 12 -8.23 -8.36 11.40
C GLY A 12 -7.39 -7.49 10.47
N TYR A 13 -6.18 -7.92 10.13
CA TYR A 13 -5.39 -7.24 9.09
C TYR A 13 -5.90 -7.62 7.70
N GLY A 14 -5.97 -6.63 6.82
CA GLY A 14 -6.19 -6.83 5.39
C GLY A 14 -4.95 -6.43 4.60
N LEU A 15 -4.76 -7.06 3.44
CA LEU A 15 -3.70 -6.64 2.51
C LEU A 15 -4.05 -5.24 1.98
N ALA A 16 -3.15 -4.29 2.19
CA ALA A 16 -3.21 -2.92 1.71
C ALA A 16 -2.17 -2.72 0.60
N THR A 17 -2.58 -2.10 -0.50
CA THR A 17 -1.67 -1.51 -1.49
C THR A 17 -1.63 -0.01 -1.26
N VAL A 18 -0.44 0.53 -1.08
CA VAL A 18 -0.20 1.96 -0.86
C VAL A 18 0.62 2.50 -2.02
N GLU A 19 0.12 3.57 -2.62
CA GLU A 19 0.81 4.33 -3.67
C GLU A 19 1.19 5.70 -3.09
N ILE A 20 2.47 5.97 -3.01
CA ILE A 20 3.01 7.24 -2.52
C ILE A 20 3.62 7.98 -3.69
N HIS A 21 3.09 9.18 -3.96
CA HIS A 21 3.66 10.10 -4.92
C HIS A 21 4.44 11.17 -4.17
N TYR A 22 5.67 11.43 -4.58
CA TYR A 22 6.54 12.42 -3.94
C TYR A 22 7.37 13.18 -4.98
N PHE A 23 7.82 14.37 -4.60
CA PHE A 23 8.71 15.19 -5.40
C PHE A 23 10.16 14.73 -5.22
N MET A 24 10.88 14.58 -6.33
CA MET A 24 12.31 14.26 -6.29
C MET A 24 13.09 15.41 -5.62
N PRO A 25 13.91 15.16 -4.59
CA PRO A 25 14.61 16.22 -3.85
C PRO A 25 15.53 17.09 -4.74
N ASP A 26 16.23 16.45 -5.68
CA ASP A 26 17.12 17.06 -6.66
C ASP A 26 16.38 17.67 -7.87
N HIS A 27 15.16 17.21 -8.13
CA HIS A 27 14.33 17.65 -9.25
C HIS A 27 12.86 17.85 -8.84
N PRO A 28 12.50 18.94 -8.12
CA PRO A 28 11.16 19.12 -7.53
C PRO A 28 10.02 19.21 -8.54
N SER A 29 10.30 19.43 -9.82
CA SER A 29 9.29 19.36 -10.90
C SER A 29 8.94 17.93 -11.32
N LEU A 30 9.70 16.93 -10.87
CA LEU A 30 9.46 15.52 -11.16
C LEU A 30 8.70 14.87 -10.00
N LEU A 31 7.61 14.19 -10.36
CA LEU A 31 6.82 13.38 -9.44
C LEU A 31 7.19 11.90 -9.64
N GLN A 32 7.62 11.24 -8.58
CA GLN A 32 7.92 9.80 -8.57
C GLN A 32 6.86 9.04 -7.77
N GLN A 33 6.57 7.81 -8.19
CA GLN A 33 5.65 6.89 -7.52
C GLN A 33 6.43 5.75 -6.84
N PHE A 34 6.14 5.51 -5.56
CA PHE A 34 6.56 4.34 -4.80
C PHE A 34 5.33 3.53 -4.42
N VAL A 35 5.30 2.24 -4.79
CA VAL A 35 4.18 1.34 -4.52
C VAL A 35 4.66 0.22 -3.62
N LEU A 36 3.93 -0.01 -2.53
CA LEU A 36 4.22 -1.10 -1.59
C LEU A 36 2.93 -1.82 -1.19
N GLN A 37 3.07 -3.10 -0.86
CA GLN A 37 1.99 -3.89 -0.27
C GLN A 37 2.37 -4.32 1.14
N GLN A 38 1.44 -4.18 2.07
CA GLN A 38 1.62 -4.60 3.46
C GLN A 38 0.27 -4.95 4.10
N TYR A 39 0.31 -5.76 5.15
CA TYR A 39 -0.86 -6.00 5.99
C TYR A 39 -1.09 -4.81 6.90
N ASP A 40 -2.32 -4.29 6.92
CA ASP A 40 -2.72 -3.18 7.76
C ASP A 40 -4.19 -3.27 8.21
N VAL A 41 -4.55 -2.50 9.23
CA VAL A 41 -5.88 -2.52 9.87
C VAL A 41 -6.68 -1.29 9.45
N ALA A 42 -7.56 -1.44 8.45
CA ALA A 42 -8.49 -0.40 8.06
C ALA A 42 -9.56 -0.15 9.14
N PRO A 43 -10.09 1.09 9.28
CA PRO A 43 -9.72 2.31 8.55
C PRO A 43 -8.54 3.08 9.18
N ARG A 44 -7.90 2.53 10.23
CA ARG A 44 -6.89 3.25 11.02
C ARG A 44 -5.50 3.25 10.40
N PHE A 45 -5.18 2.22 9.62
CA PHE A 45 -3.90 2.05 8.93
C PHE A 45 -2.65 2.36 9.79
N PRO A 46 -2.53 1.77 11.01
CA PRO A 46 -1.41 2.06 11.90
C PRO A 46 -0.03 1.81 11.26
N VAL A 47 0.13 0.77 10.44
CA VAL A 47 1.42 0.44 9.82
C VAL A 47 1.79 1.49 8.78
N LEU A 48 0.84 1.90 7.94
CA LEU A 48 1.05 3.00 6.99
C LEU A 48 1.37 4.31 7.72
N ARG A 49 0.65 4.61 8.80
CA ARG A 49 0.91 5.83 9.58
C ARG A 49 2.34 5.87 10.11
N ASP A 50 2.82 4.77 10.70
CA ASP A 50 4.19 4.68 11.20
C ASP A 50 5.21 4.84 10.06
N PHE A 51 4.93 4.27 8.90
CA PHE A 51 5.77 4.44 7.71
C PHE A 51 5.81 5.90 7.22
N LEU A 52 4.67 6.60 7.19
CA LEU A 52 4.62 8.02 6.81
C LEU A 52 5.31 8.92 7.84
N ASP A 53 5.23 8.59 9.12
CA ASP A 53 5.95 9.28 10.19
C ASP A 53 7.47 9.08 10.07
N TYR A 54 7.91 7.87 9.70
CA TYR A 54 9.31 7.60 9.34
C TYR A 54 9.72 8.41 8.11
N TRP A 55 8.93 8.39 7.04
CA TRP A 55 9.24 9.11 5.80
C TRP A 55 9.47 10.59 6.08
N ARG A 56 8.56 11.24 6.82
CA ARG A 56 8.68 12.66 7.16
C ARG A 56 9.94 13.00 7.97
N ARG A 57 10.45 12.04 8.77
CA ARG A 57 11.61 12.26 9.64
C ARG A 57 12.94 11.98 8.92
N GLU A 58 12.98 10.95 8.08
CA GLU A 58 14.24 10.39 7.56
C GLU A 58 14.42 10.59 6.05
N ILE A 59 13.37 10.97 5.30
CA ILE A 59 13.41 11.09 3.85
C ILE A 59 13.20 12.56 3.45
N GLU A 60 14.14 13.12 2.70
CA GLU A 60 14.12 14.53 2.25
C GLU A 60 13.06 14.80 1.16
N ALA A 61 12.46 13.75 0.59
CA ALA A 61 11.47 13.85 -0.47
C ALA A 61 10.07 14.21 0.05
N ALA A 62 9.53 15.34 -0.40
CA ALA A 62 8.20 15.81 0.00
C ALA A 62 7.09 14.95 -0.64
N ILE A 63 6.22 14.39 0.19
CA ILE A 63 5.04 13.64 -0.27
C ILE A 63 4.02 14.60 -0.89
N HIS A 64 3.59 14.31 -2.11
CA HIS A 64 2.49 14.97 -2.79
C HIS A 64 1.14 14.34 -2.43
N SER A 65 1.03 13.01 -2.56
CA SER A 65 -0.23 12.30 -2.31
C SER A 65 -0.01 10.84 -1.95
N VAL A 66 -0.90 10.30 -1.12
CA VAL A 66 -0.95 8.88 -0.76
C VAL A 66 -2.32 8.33 -1.16
N ARG A 67 -2.33 7.20 -1.88
CA ARG A 67 -3.55 6.44 -2.20
C ARG A 67 -3.45 5.06 -1.56
N VAL A 68 -4.57 4.60 -1.01
CA VAL A 68 -4.64 3.31 -0.31
C VAL A 68 -5.80 2.51 -0.86
N ALA A 69 -5.52 1.30 -1.33
CA ALA A 69 -6.52 0.27 -1.58
C ALA A 69 -6.37 -0.81 -0.50
N HIS A 70 -7.47 -1.17 0.16
CA HIS A 70 -7.45 -2.17 1.24
C HIS A 70 -8.50 -3.25 0.98
N LYS A 71 -8.10 -4.52 1.09
CA LYS A 71 -9.05 -5.63 1.09
C LYS A 71 -9.65 -5.77 2.50
N HIS A 72 -10.84 -5.19 2.71
CA HIS A 72 -11.50 -5.16 4.02
C HIS A 72 -11.98 -6.53 4.50
N LEU A 73 -12.39 -7.41 3.59
CA LEU A 73 -12.90 -8.74 3.92
C LEU A 73 -11.75 -9.75 4.03
N ILE A 74 -11.65 -10.41 5.19
CA ILE A 74 -10.99 -11.71 5.30
C ILE A 74 -11.77 -12.65 4.38
N GLY A 75 -11.16 -13.04 3.29
CA GLY A 75 -11.77 -13.93 2.32
C GLY A 75 -10.66 -14.58 1.50
N PRO A 76 -10.88 -15.82 1.03
CA PRO A 76 -9.92 -16.49 0.16
C PRO A 76 -9.52 -15.58 -1.00
N SER A 77 -8.35 -15.84 -1.59
CA SER A 77 -8.01 -15.25 -2.88
C SER A 77 -9.05 -15.72 -3.88
N GLU A 78 -10.05 -14.89 -4.14
CA GLU A 78 -11.08 -15.18 -5.13
C GLU A 78 -10.41 -15.16 -6.49
N TRP A 79 -10.30 -16.34 -7.10
CA TRP A 79 -9.92 -16.43 -8.50
C TRP A 79 -11.06 -15.80 -9.32
N ARG A 80 -10.75 -14.72 -10.04
CA ARG A 80 -11.69 -14.08 -10.94
C ARG A 80 -11.28 -14.39 -12.37
N ALA A 81 -12.13 -15.12 -13.09
CA ALA A 81 -12.01 -15.22 -14.54
C ALA A 81 -12.12 -13.81 -15.13
N VAL A 82 -11.06 -13.34 -15.79
CA VAL A 82 -11.11 -12.11 -16.58
C VAL A 82 -11.42 -12.47 -18.02
N ASN A 83 -12.38 -11.78 -18.63
CA ASN A 83 -12.81 -12.03 -20.01
C ASN A 83 -11.78 -11.57 -21.05
N GLY A 84 -10.70 -10.92 -20.61
CA GLY A 84 -9.61 -10.43 -21.44
C GLY A 84 -8.69 -9.50 -20.65
N VAL A 85 -7.45 -9.37 -21.10
CA VAL A 85 -6.47 -8.39 -20.58
C VAL A 85 -6.25 -7.37 -21.70
N ILE A 86 -6.43 -6.08 -21.40
CA ILE A 86 -6.13 -5.00 -22.34
C ILE A 86 -4.84 -4.35 -21.86
N SER A 87 -3.79 -4.42 -22.68
CA SER A 87 -2.55 -3.68 -22.47
C SER A 87 -2.64 -2.34 -23.19
N LEU A 88 -2.42 -1.25 -22.47
CA LEU A 88 -2.22 0.08 -23.06
C LEU A 88 -0.72 0.30 -23.21
N HIS A 89 -0.29 0.75 -24.40
CA HIS A 89 1.09 1.09 -24.75
C HIS A 89 1.20 2.60 -24.98
#